data_AF-A0A7S1HN39-F1
#
_entry.id   AF-A0A7S1HN39-F1
#
_cell.length_a   1.000
_cell.length_b   1.000
_cell.length_c   1.000
_cell.angle_alpha   90.00
_cell.angle_beta   90.00
_cell.angle_gamma   90.00
#
_symmetry.space_group_name_H-M   'P 1'
#
loop_
_entity.id
_entity.type
_entity.pdbx_description
1 polymer ?
#
loop_
_entity_poly.entity_id
_entity_poly.type
_entity_poly.pdbx_seq_one_letter_code
_entity_poly.pdbx_strand_id
1 'polypeptide(L)'
;MEFFLYTCPHCYAFDPTLEAWVHKLPADVSFRRVPVGVQAMQRLHQRMFYALDAIGALTPAVHSGIFNAIHRDGVEITDEAAAVALVGRLGADTARFKQALNADGVRNKIAQDQKLLE
;
A
#
# COMPACT_ATOMS: atom_id res chain seq x y z
N MET A 1 -14.98 -1.53 2.13
CA MET A 1 -13.77 -0.94 1.51
C MET A 1 -13.10 -0.06 2.55
N GLU A 2 -11.78 0.05 2.54
CA GLU A 2 -11.01 0.95 3.40
C GLU A 2 -10.28 1.97 2.54
N PHE A 3 -10.40 3.26 2.87
CA PHE A 3 -9.56 4.33 2.33
C PHE A 3 -8.47 4.67 3.35
N PHE A 4 -7.20 4.63 2.95
CA PHE A 4 -6.10 4.78 3.89
C PHE A 4 -4.91 5.57 3.32
N LEU A 5 -4.07 6.11 4.21
CA LEU A 5 -2.75 6.63 3.87
C LEU A 5 -1.71 5.94 4.76
N TYR A 6 -0.58 5.56 4.18
CA TYR A 6 0.52 4.92 4.93
C TYR A 6 1.16 5.82 6.00
N THR A 7 0.97 7.14 5.92
CA THR A 7 1.43 8.11 6.93
C THR A 7 0.35 8.54 7.91
N CYS A 8 -0.86 7.98 7.81
CA CYS A 8 -1.95 8.32 8.72
C CYS A 8 -1.83 7.52 10.03
N PRO A 9 -1.61 8.17 11.19
CA PRO A 9 -1.43 7.47 12.47
C PRO A 9 -2.69 6.69 12.88
N HIS A 10 -3.88 7.15 12.50
CA HIS A 10 -5.12 6.44 12.78
C HIS A 10 -5.28 5.19 11.92
N CYS A 11 -4.88 5.24 10.64
CA CYS A 11 -4.87 4.06 9.78
C CYS A 11 -3.90 3.01 10.33
N TYR A 12 -2.70 3.42 10.73
CA TYR A 12 -1.74 2.52 11.36
C TYR A 12 -2.26 1.89 12.65
N ALA A 13 -2.83 2.68 13.56
CA ALA A 13 -3.39 2.17 14.80
C ALA A 13 -4.57 1.21 14.57
N PHE A 14 -5.34 1.40 13.50
CA PHE A 14 -6.49 0.57 13.17
C PHE A 14 -6.13 -0.73 12.42
N ASP A 15 -5.01 -0.73 11.67
CA ASP A 15 -4.60 -1.84 10.80
C ASP A 15 -4.65 -3.23 11.48
N PRO A 16 -4.14 -3.43 12.72
CA PRO A 16 -4.20 -4.74 13.37
C PRO A 16 -5.63 -5.22 13.65
N THR A 17 -6.52 -4.29 14.02
CA THR A 17 -7.93 -4.61 14.29
C THR A 17 -8.66 -4.95 12.99
N LEU A 18 -8.39 -4.17 11.94
CA LEU A 18 -8.98 -4.38 10.63
C LEU A 18 -8.53 -5.71 10.02
N GLU A 19 -7.24 -6.01 10.06
CA GLU A 19 -6.69 -7.28 9.57
C GLU A 19 -7.33 -8.48 10.26
N ALA A 20 -7.49 -8.43 11.59
CA ALA A 20 -8.15 -9.49 12.35
C ALA A 20 -9.62 -9.69 11.96
N TRP A 21 -10.32 -8.63 11.56
CA TRP A 21 -11.68 -8.70 11.03
C TRP A 21 -11.71 -9.23 9.58
N VAL A 22 -10.80 -8.77 8.72
CA VAL A 22 -10.68 -9.22 7.32
C VAL A 22 -10.46 -10.72 7.23
N HIS A 23 -9.66 -11.30 8.12
CA HIS A 23 -9.41 -12.74 8.18
C HIS A 23 -10.64 -13.60 8.54
N LYS A 24 -11.72 -12.97 9.06
CA LYS A 24 -12.95 -13.65 9.49
C LYS A 24 -14.12 -13.41 8.55
N LEU A 25 -13.90 -12.76 7.41
CA LEU A 25 -14.98 -12.42 6.48
C LEU A 25 -15.64 -13.69 5.92
N PRO A 26 -16.97 -13.75 5.88
CA PRO A 26 -17.68 -14.81 5.21
C PRO A 26 -17.48 -14.72 3.68
N ALA A 27 -17.75 -15.82 2.96
CA ALA A 27 -17.48 -15.93 1.54
C ALA A 27 -18.29 -14.96 0.65
N ASP A 28 -19.38 -14.40 1.17
CA ASP A 28 -20.23 -13.42 0.50
C ASP A 28 -19.76 -11.97 0.69
N VAL A 29 -18.66 -11.73 1.42
CA VAL A 29 -18.11 -10.39 1.67
C VAL A 29 -16.75 -10.22 1.01
N SER A 30 -16.65 -9.22 0.13
CA SER A 30 -15.37 -8.80 -0.45
C SER A 30 -14.82 -7.55 0.26
N PHE A 31 -13.57 -7.63 0.72
CA PHE A 31 -12.86 -6.47 1.26
C PHE A 31 -11.81 -5.96 0.27
N ARG A 32 -11.64 -4.64 0.24
CA ARG A 32 -10.68 -3.95 -0.62
C ARG A 32 -10.15 -2.71 0.07
N ARG A 33 -8.84 -2.49 -0.07
CA ARG A 33 -8.15 -1.26 0.33
C ARG A 33 -7.93 -0.33 -0.86
N VAL A 34 -7.99 0.96 -0.57
CA VAL A 34 -7.82 2.04 -1.52
C VAL A 34 -6.84 3.05 -0.90
N PRO A 35 -5.57 3.08 -1.33
CA PRO A 35 -4.64 4.11 -0.88
C PRO A 35 -5.10 5.46 -1.44
N VAL A 36 -5.10 6.49 -0.61
CA VAL A 36 -5.52 7.85 -0.99
C VAL A 36 -4.41 8.87 -0.75
N GLY A 37 -4.68 10.12 -1.09
CA GLY A 37 -3.78 11.26 -0.87
C GLY A 37 -3.46 12.03 -2.14
N VAL A 38 -3.03 13.27 -1.95
CA VAL A 38 -2.84 14.27 -3.01
C VAL A 38 -1.45 14.88 -3.00
N GLN A 39 -0.63 14.62 -1.98
CA GLN A 39 0.75 15.06 -1.95
C GLN A 39 1.64 14.13 -2.78
N ALA A 40 2.78 14.62 -3.27
CA ALA A 40 3.67 13.85 -4.13
C ALA A 40 4.13 12.53 -3.47
N MET A 41 4.51 12.58 -2.20
CA MET A 41 4.86 11.40 -1.40
C MET A 41 3.68 10.43 -1.28
N GLN A 42 2.46 10.92 -1.04
CA GLN A 42 1.27 10.07 -0.93
C GLN A 42 0.93 9.40 -2.28
N ARG A 43 1.16 10.09 -3.41
CA ARG A 43 1.03 9.48 -4.74
C ARG A 43 2.07 8.39 -4.98
N LEU A 44 3.29 8.57 -4.49
CA LEU A 44 4.30 7.49 -4.50
C LEU A 44 3.80 6.30 -3.68
N HIS A 45 3.26 6.53 -2.49
CA HIS A 45 2.71 5.47 -1.62
C HIS A 45 1.54 4.71 -2.27
N GLN A 46 0.67 5.40 -3.01
CA GLN A 46 -0.38 4.76 -3.83
C GLN A 46 0.22 3.84 -4.90
N ARG A 47 1.23 4.33 -5.64
CA ARG A 47 1.94 3.53 -6.64
C ARG A 47 2.62 2.32 -6.01
N MET A 48 3.24 2.48 -4.84
CA MET A 48 3.88 1.37 -4.11
C MET A 48 2.87 0.28 -3.77
N PHE A 49 1.72 0.64 -3.20
CA PHE A 49 0.66 -0.30 -2.85
C PHE A 49 0.23 -1.14 -4.06
N TYR A 50 -0.10 -0.48 -5.16
CA TYR A 50 -0.57 -1.17 -6.37
C TYR A 50 0.54 -1.91 -7.13
N ALA A 51 1.78 -1.46 -7.04
CA ALA A 51 2.91 -2.19 -7.60
C ALA A 51 3.15 -3.51 -6.85
N LEU A 52 3.05 -3.51 -5.52
CA LEU A 52 3.12 -4.71 -4.71
C LEU A 52 1.95 -5.66 -5.01
N ASP A 53 0.73 -5.13 -5.16
CA ASP A 53 -0.46 -5.90 -5.53
C ASP A 53 -0.28 -6.56 -6.90
N ALA A 54 0.16 -5.79 -7.89
CA ALA A 54 0.36 -6.25 -9.27
C ALA A 54 1.39 -7.39 -9.40
N ILE A 55 2.37 -7.47 -8.50
CA ILE A 55 3.37 -8.54 -8.50
C ILE A 55 3.03 -9.69 -7.53
N GLY A 56 1.90 -9.61 -6.82
CA GLY A 56 1.46 -10.60 -5.83
C GLY A 56 2.25 -10.55 -4.52
N ALA A 57 2.93 -9.44 -4.21
CA ALA A 57 3.74 -9.26 -3.01
C ALA A 57 3.04 -8.47 -1.90
N LEU A 58 1.85 -7.92 -2.13
CA LEU A 58 1.07 -7.20 -1.12
C LEU A 58 0.38 -8.18 -0.16
N THR A 59 1.15 -8.75 0.75
CA THR A 59 0.63 -9.57 1.86
C THR A 59 0.25 -8.69 3.07
N PRO A 60 -0.56 -9.18 4.02
CA PRO A 60 -0.81 -8.47 5.29
C PRO A 60 0.50 -8.08 6.00
N ALA A 61 1.49 -8.99 6.02
CA ALA A 61 2.79 -8.73 6.64
C ALA A 61 3.56 -7.60 5.93
N VAL A 62 3.53 -7.55 4.59
CA VAL A 62 4.16 -6.46 3.83
C VAL A 62 3.42 -5.15 4.03
N HIS A 63 2.08 -5.18 4.04
CA HIS A 63 1.25 -4.00 4.28
C HIS A 63 1.52 -3.39 5.66
N SER A 64 1.41 -4.18 6.73
CA SER A 64 1.73 -3.74 8.09
C SER A 64 3.22 -3.42 8.26
N GLY A 65 4.10 -4.08 7.52
CA GLY A 65 5.54 -3.80 7.48
C GLY A 65 5.86 -2.39 6.98
N ILE A 66 5.14 -1.90 5.97
CA ILE A 66 5.28 -0.53 5.46
C ILE A 66 4.79 0.48 6.52
N PHE A 67 3.65 0.22 7.15
CA PHE A 67 3.17 1.05 8.24
C PHE A 67 4.16 1.14 9.40
N ASN A 68 4.70 -0.01 9.84
CA ASN A 68 5.72 -0.06 10.90
C ASN A 68 6.96 0.73 10.52
N ALA A 69 7.44 0.59 9.29
CA ALA A 69 8.61 1.33 8.82
C ALA A 69 8.40 2.85 8.97
N ILE A 70 7.24 3.36 8.60
CA ILE A 70 6.92 4.79 8.69
C ILE A 70 6.69 5.24 10.14
N HIS A 71 5.78 4.56 10.85
CA HIS A 71 5.28 5.06 12.14
C HIS A 71 6.13 4.67 13.34
N ARG A 72 6.80 3.50 13.29
CA ARG A 72 7.65 3.01 14.38
C ARG A 72 9.12 3.30 14.12
N ASP A 73 9.58 3.04 12.89
CA ASP A 73 11.00 3.08 12.56
C ASP A 73 11.44 4.43 11.95
N GLY A 74 10.50 5.35 11.72
CA GLY A 74 10.78 6.70 11.21
C GLY A 74 11.31 6.74 9.76
N VAL A 75 11.05 5.69 8.98
CA VAL A 75 11.49 5.60 7.58
C VAL A 75 10.67 6.55 6.72
N GLU A 76 11.34 7.52 6.12
CA GLU A 76 10.75 8.39 5.12
C GLU A 76 10.83 7.75 3.73
N ILE A 77 9.68 7.60 3.06
CA ILE A 77 9.60 7.04 1.71
C ILE A 77 9.19 8.16 0.76
N THR A 78 10.16 9.02 0.44
CA THR A 78 9.94 10.25 -0.35
C THR A 78 10.31 10.10 -1.82
N ASP A 79 11.02 9.02 -2.19
CA ASP A 79 11.40 8.71 -3.56
C ASP A 79 11.33 7.20 -3.88
N GLU A 80 11.50 6.86 -5.17
CA GLU A 80 11.43 5.47 -5.63
C GLU A 80 12.57 4.60 -5.09
N ALA A 81 13.74 5.18 -4.79
CA ALA A 81 14.87 4.42 -4.28
C ALA A 81 14.60 3.95 -2.84
N ALA A 82 14.08 4.84 -1.99
CA ALA A 82 13.62 4.51 -0.64
C ALA A 82 12.48 3.47 -0.67
N ALA A 83 11.55 3.61 -1.62
CA ALA A 83 10.46 2.64 -1.80
C ALA A 83 11.00 1.24 -2.15
N VAL A 84 11.89 1.14 -3.15
CA VAL A 84 12.51 -0.12 -3.56
C VAL A 84 13.32 -0.73 -2.43
N ALA A 85 14.10 0.07 -1.69
CA ALA A 85 14.90 -0.40 -0.57
C ALA A 85 14.03 -0.97 0.57
N LEU A 86 12.94 -0.29 0.93
CA LEU A 86 12.00 -0.80 1.93
C LEU A 86 11.36 -2.12 1.46
N VAL A 87 10.85 -2.15 0.22
CA VAL A 87 10.19 -3.34 -0.33
C VAL A 87 11.14 -4.54 -0.38
N GLY A 88 12.41 -4.33 -0.71
CA GLY A 88 13.44 -5.37 -0.64
C GLY A 88 13.68 -5.87 0.79
N ARG A 89 13.74 -4.98 1.79
CA ARG A 89 13.84 -5.37 3.21
C ARG A 89 12.64 -6.19 3.69
N LEU A 90 11.46 -5.95 3.11
CA LEU A 90 10.24 -6.72 3.37
C LEU A 90 10.15 -8.03 2.55
N GLY A 91 11.20 -8.36 1.78
CA GLY A 91 11.34 -9.65 1.10
C GLY A 91 10.70 -9.75 -0.27
N ALA A 92 10.25 -8.64 -0.88
CA ALA A 92 9.71 -8.68 -2.23
C ALA A 92 10.80 -8.53 -3.31
N ASP A 93 10.49 -9.00 -4.51
CA ASP A 93 11.35 -8.85 -5.69
C ASP A 93 11.43 -7.38 -6.12
N THR A 94 12.57 -6.75 -5.85
CA THR A 94 12.81 -5.34 -6.14
C THR A 94 12.82 -5.02 -7.64
N ALA A 95 13.23 -5.97 -8.50
CA ALA A 95 13.26 -5.75 -9.93
C ALA A 95 11.84 -5.73 -10.51
N ARG A 96 11.03 -6.73 -10.15
CA ARG A 96 9.61 -6.78 -10.52
C ARG A 96 8.83 -5.61 -9.94
N PHE A 97 9.11 -5.24 -8.69
CA PHE A 97 8.49 -4.07 -8.06
C PHE A 97 8.80 -2.78 -8.80
N LYS A 98 10.08 -2.51 -9.12
CA LYS A 98 10.50 -1.31 -9.85
C LYS A 98 9.84 -1.21 -11.24
N GLN A 99 9.71 -2.34 -11.93
CA GLN A 99 9.00 -2.41 -13.20
C GLN A 99 7.51 -2.09 -13.02
N ALA A 100 6.85 -2.70 -12.02
CA ALA A 100 5.44 -2.49 -11.75
C ALA A 100 5.11 -1.06 -11.29
N LEU A 101 6.01 -0.42 -10.55
CA LEU A 101 5.85 0.94 -10.01
C LEU A 101 5.56 2.00 -11.10
N ASN A 102 6.03 1.75 -12.32
CA ASN A 102 5.90 2.63 -13.48
C ASN A 102 4.93 2.08 -14.55
N ALA A 103 4.26 0.95 -14.28
CA ALA A 103 3.38 0.31 -15.25
C ALA A 103 2.05 1.04 -15.43
N ASP A 104 1.51 1.00 -16.66
CA ASP A 104 0.19 1.56 -16.97
C ASP A 104 -0.94 0.97 -16.13
N GLY A 105 -0.88 -0.33 -15.84
CA GLY A 105 -1.85 -1.00 -14.98
C GLY A 105 -1.96 -0.35 -13.59
N VAL A 106 -0.82 0.03 -12.99
CA VAL A 106 -0.79 0.74 -11.70
C VAL A 106 -1.39 2.13 -11.82
N ARG A 107 -1.04 2.89 -12.87
CA ARG A 107 -1.61 4.22 -13.13
C ARG A 107 -3.12 4.17 -13.31
N ASN A 108 -3.61 3.21 -14.09
CA ASN A 108 -5.03 3.02 -14.36
C ASN A 108 -5.81 2.64 -13.10
N LYS A 109 -5.23 1.79 -12.25
CA LYS A 109 -5.85 1.38 -10.98
C LYS A 109 -6.01 2.56 -10.03
N ILE A 110 -5.00 3.43 -9.92
CA ILE A 110 -5.07 4.67 -9.14
C ILE A 110 -6.17 5.58 -9.68
N ALA A 111 -6.19 5.82 -11.01
CA ALA A 111 -7.18 6.68 -11.64
C ALA A 111 -8.62 6.16 -11.48
N GLN A 112 -8.82 4.84 -11.52
CA GLN A 112 -10.12 4.22 -11.25
C GLN A 112 -10.57 4.50 -9.82
N ASP A 113 -9.66 4.39 -8.86
CA ASP A 113 -10.00 4.51 -7.44
C ASP A 113 -10.16 5.96 -6.98
N GLN A 114 -9.51 6.91 -7.65
CA GLN A 114 -9.77 8.33 -7.45
C GLN A 114 -11.24 8.71 -7.71
N LYS A 115 -11.90 8.06 -8.66
CA LYS A 115 -13.33 8.28 -8.95
C LYS A 115 -14.27 7.80 -7.84
N LEU A 116 -13.77 6.98 -6.90
CA LEU A 116 -14.55 6.54 -5.74
C LEU A 116 -14.60 7.60 -4.63
N LEU A 117 -13.84 8.69 -4.78
CA LEU A 117 -13.75 9.79 -3.83
C LEU A 117 -14.65 10.98 -4.20
N GLU A 118 -15.38 10.86 -5.32
CA GLU A 118 -16.35 11.83 -5.84
C GLU A 118 -17.78 11.42 -5.42
#